data_AF-A0ABD1ATN9-F1
#
_entry.id   AF-A0ABD1ATN9-F1
#
_cell.length_a   1.000
_cell.length_b   1.000
_cell.length_c   1.000
_cell.angle_alpha   90.00
_cell.angle_beta   90.00
_cell.angle_gamma   90.00
#
_symmetry.space_group_name_H-M   'P 1'
#
loop_
_entity.id
_entity.type
_entity.pdbx_description
1 polymer ?
#
loop_
_entity_poly.entity_id
_entity_poly.type
_entity_poly.pdbx_seq_one_letter_code
_entity_poly.pdbx_strand_id
1 'polypeptide(L)'
;MDEELKSLIKVWVSAIISISYCYYLPPIIKSGVPRFLSVSPVLALFLVLPLFFSSVHLSLITAFFLTWLANFKLILFSFDKGPLIPIPSNLPRFFCFACFPIKAQQNPKSQNHLSKLVFAIKVAIFGLLLHLYSYRQHLSPTVLLCFYFVHLYLEIEIILTFVKVLVFISLGCGLEPQSNKPYLATSLQDFWGRRWNLMVPAILRPAVYAPMRRVSERRMSSGWALFPGILAAFIVSGLVHELLFFYLTRETPTGEVTLFFLLHGVCTAAELAVKKKTTVMERWRLSPAVSRLLTVGFVFVTGGWLFTPQLKRSGVMERFTIEAVLIVEFVKEKLFT
;
A
#
# COMPACT_ATOMS: atom_id res chain seq x y z
N MET A 1 11.85 -18.92 -15.23
CA MET A 1 12.58 -17.75 -14.68
C MET A 1 12.94 -16.77 -15.79
N ASP A 2 13.50 -17.24 -16.91
CA ASP A 2 13.92 -16.38 -18.02
C ASP A 2 12.78 -15.58 -18.68
N GLU A 3 11.62 -16.17 -18.90
CA GLU A 3 10.47 -15.44 -19.47
C GLU A 3 9.90 -14.37 -18.52
N GLU A 4 9.90 -14.64 -17.22
CA GLU A 4 9.53 -13.64 -16.20
C GLU A 4 10.54 -12.49 -16.18
N LEU A 5 11.84 -12.78 -16.30
CA LEU A 5 12.89 -11.77 -16.40
C LEU A 5 12.74 -10.90 -17.65
N LYS A 6 12.45 -11.49 -18.81
CA LYS A 6 12.14 -10.74 -20.04
C LYS A 6 10.93 -9.84 -19.86
N SER A 7 9.88 -10.33 -19.21
CA SER A 7 8.67 -9.55 -18.91
C SER A 7 8.97 -8.41 -17.94
N LEU A 8 9.79 -8.65 -16.91
CA LEU A 8 10.26 -7.65 -15.97
C LEU A 8 11.00 -6.52 -16.69
N ILE A 9 11.95 -6.85 -17.57
CA ILE A 9 12.69 -5.86 -18.37
C ILE A 9 11.73 -5.04 -19.23
N LYS A 10 10.83 -5.69 -19.99
CA LYS A 10 9.85 -5.01 -20.86
C LYS A 10 8.97 -4.04 -20.07
N VAL A 11 8.45 -4.48 -18.92
CA VAL A 11 7.58 -3.68 -18.06
C VAL A 11 8.31 -2.44 -17.52
N TRP A 12 9.51 -2.63 -16.95
CA TRP A 12 10.24 -1.52 -16.34
C TRP A 12 10.85 -0.56 -17.36
N VAL A 13 11.27 -1.04 -18.54
CA VAL A 13 11.64 -0.16 -19.66
C VAL A 13 10.44 0.68 -20.10
N SER A 14 9.26 0.06 -20.24
CA SER A 14 8.02 0.79 -20.58
C SER A 14 7.67 1.83 -19.52
N ALA A 15 7.84 1.50 -18.23
CA ALA A 15 7.65 2.44 -17.13
C ALA A 15 8.64 3.62 -17.21
N ILE A 16 9.93 3.37 -17.48
CA ILE A 16 10.94 4.43 -17.62
C ILE A 16 10.59 5.36 -18.78
N ILE A 17 10.24 4.82 -19.95
CA ILE A 17 9.84 5.62 -21.13
C ILE A 17 8.61 6.48 -20.79
N SER A 18 7.59 5.87 -20.19
CA SER A 18 6.34 6.56 -19.83
C SER A 18 6.56 7.69 -18.83
N ILE A 19 7.40 7.45 -17.82
CA ILE A 19 7.72 8.48 -16.83
C ILE A 19 8.61 9.58 -17.42
N SER A 20 9.52 9.23 -18.33
CA SER A 20 10.33 10.21 -19.06
C SER A 20 9.45 11.14 -19.90
N TYR A 21 8.46 10.57 -20.60
CA TYR A 21 7.42 11.36 -21.26
C TYR A 21 6.70 12.29 -20.27
N CYS A 22 6.27 11.77 -19.12
CA CYS A 22 5.59 12.56 -18.10
C CYS A 22 6.45 13.68 -17.47
N TYR A 23 7.77 13.51 -17.47
CA TYR A 23 8.72 14.49 -16.96
C TYR A 23 8.96 15.65 -17.92
N TYR A 24 9.02 15.39 -19.23
CA TYR A 24 9.39 16.42 -20.21
C TYR A 24 8.20 17.16 -20.82
N LEU A 25 7.11 16.48 -21.17
CA LEU A 25 6.03 17.08 -21.96
C LEU A 25 4.86 17.65 -21.13
N PRO A 26 4.23 16.89 -20.22
CA PRO A 26 3.11 17.41 -19.43
C PRO A 26 3.36 18.70 -18.63
N PRO A 27 4.56 19.00 -18.09
CA PRO A 27 4.81 20.29 -17.43
C PRO A 27 4.56 21.51 -18.33
N ILE A 28 4.81 21.39 -19.63
CA ILE A 28 4.63 22.46 -20.63
C ILE A 28 3.13 22.70 -20.89
N ILE A 29 2.31 21.69 -20.66
CA ILE A 29 0.85 21.76 -20.83
C ILE A 29 0.21 22.41 -19.59
N LYS A 30 -0.78 23.27 -19.82
CA LYS A 30 -1.55 23.92 -18.77
C LYS A 30 -2.16 22.88 -17.81
N SER A 31 -1.93 23.09 -16.52
CA SER A 31 -2.49 22.28 -15.43
C SER A 31 -4.01 22.17 -15.51
N GLY A 32 -4.54 21.02 -15.14
CA GLY A 32 -5.94 20.66 -15.22
C GLY A 32 -6.22 19.56 -16.23
N VAL A 33 -7.40 19.63 -16.84
CA VAL A 33 -7.89 18.63 -17.79
C VAL A 33 -6.95 18.41 -18.99
N PRO A 34 -6.37 19.45 -19.64
CA PRO A 34 -5.48 19.23 -20.78
C PRO A 34 -4.25 18.39 -20.43
N ARG A 35 -3.61 18.68 -19.28
CA ARG A 35 -2.47 17.89 -18.79
C ARG A 35 -2.89 16.48 -18.37
N PHE A 36 -4.07 16.32 -17.76
CA PHE A 36 -4.58 15.00 -17.43
C PHE A 36 -4.81 14.13 -18.66
N LEU A 37 -5.39 14.69 -19.73
CA LEU A 37 -5.61 13.99 -20.99
C LEU A 37 -4.28 13.57 -21.63
N SER A 38 -3.25 14.41 -21.60
CA SER A 38 -1.93 14.04 -22.14
C SER A 38 -1.22 12.95 -21.35
N VAL A 39 -1.53 12.80 -20.05
CA VAL A 39 -0.99 11.74 -19.17
C VAL A 39 -1.84 10.46 -19.24
N SER A 40 -3.10 10.54 -19.68
CA SER A 40 -4.03 9.40 -19.68
C SER A 40 -3.54 8.13 -20.41
N PRO A 41 -2.78 8.19 -21.53
CA PRO A 41 -2.25 6.98 -22.15
C PRO A 41 -1.26 6.24 -21.24
N VAL A 42 -0.46 6.98 -20.47
CA VAL A 42 0.45 6.40 -19.47
C VAL A 42 -0.33 5.74 -18.35
N LEU A 43 -1.41 6.38 -17.89
CA LEU A 43 -2.25 5.80 -16.84
C LEU A 43 -2.86 4.47 -17.27
N ALA A 44 -3.38 4.41 -18.51
CA ALA A 44 -3.93 3.19 -19.08
C ALA A 44 -2.87 2.09 -19.21
N LEU A 45 -1.67 2.43 -19.71
CA LEU A 45 -0.56 1.48 -19.80
C LEU A 45 -0.20 0.91 -18.41
N PHE A 46 -0.13 1.74 -17.38
CA PHE A 46 0.17 1.30 -16.01
C PHE A 46 -0.89 0.38 -15.38
N LEU A 47 -2.12 0.34 -15.92
CA LEU A 47 -3.11 -0.68 -15.57
C LEU A 47 -2.80 -2.02 -16.27
N VAL A 48 -2.25 -2.01 -17.47
CA VAL A 48 -2.01 -3.23 -18.25
C VAL A 48 -0.70 -3.91 -17.83
N LEU A 49 0.33 -3.15 -17.45
CA LEU A 49 1.68 -3.68 -17.17
C LEU A 49 1.74 -4.87 -16.17
N PRO A 50 0.96 -4.92 -15.07
CA PRO A 50 0.96 -6.08 -14.17
C PRO A 50 0.44 -7.37 -14.80
N LEU A 51 -0.32 -7.29 -15.91
CA LEU A 51 -0.84 -8.45 -16.62
C LEU A 51 0.25 -9.26 -17.35
N PHE A 52 1.43 -8.68 -17.55
CA PHE A 52 2.55 -9.33 -18.24
C PHE A 52 3.30 -10.34 -17.36
N PHE A 53 3.01 -10.40 -16.06
CA PHE A 53 3.64 -11.35 -15.14
C PHE A 53 2.74 -12.56 -14.90
N SER A 54 3.36 -13.74 -14.93
CA SER A 54 2.74 -14.97 -14.42
C SER A 54 3.01 -15.11 -12.92
N SER A 55 4.12 -14.55 -12.42
CA SER A 55 4.43 -14.51 -10.98
C SER A 55 3.44 -13.63 -10.24
N VAL A 56 2.89 -14.18 -9.15
CA VAL A 56 1.96 -13.49 -8.26
C VAL A 56 2.64 -12.29 -7.59
N HIS A 57 3.88 -12.46 -7.11
CA HIS A 57 4.61 -11.37 -6.45
C HIS A 57 4.98 -10.24 -7.40
N LEU A 58 5.53 -10.56 -8.59
CA LEU A 58 5.91 -9.53 -9.55
C LEU A 58 4.69 -8.76 -10.07
N SER A 59 3.59 -9.47 -10.33
CA SER A 59 2.29 -8.88 -10.67
C SER A 59 1.82 -7.91 -9.58
N LEU A 60 1.77 -8.36 -8.32
CA LEU A 60 1.28 -7.56 -7.20
C LEU A 60 2.16 -6.34 -6.89
N ILE A 61 3.48 -6.51 -6.87
CA ILE A 61 4.44 -5.41 -6.63
C ILE A 61 4.31 -4.35 -7.73
N THR A 62 4.27 -4.79 -8.99
CA THR A 62 4.12 -3.89 -10.14
C THR A 62 2.77 -3.17 -10.10
N ALA A 63 1.69 -3.87 -9.77
CA ALA A 63 0.36 -3.25 -9.63
C ALA A 63 0.35 -2.22 -8.49
N PHE A 64 0.93 -2.55 -7.34
CA PHE A 64 1.02 -1.61 -6.22
C PHE A 64 1.82 -0.36 -6.61
N PHE A 65 2.96 -0.50 -7.29
CA PHE A 65 3.81 0.63 -7.67
C PHE A 65 3.23 1.47 -8.83
N LEU A 66 2.81 0.82 -9.92
CA LEU A 66 2.41 1.51 -11.14
C LEU A 66 0.90 1.79 -11.16
N THR A 67 0.07 0.75 -11.11
CA THR A 67 -1.40 0.85 -11.20
C THR A 67 -1.97 1.74 -10.10
N TRP A 68 -1.45 1.64 -8.87
CA TRP A 68 -1.93 2.44 -7.76
C TRP A 68 -1.11 3.72 -7.56
N LEU A 69 0.12 3.60 -7.08
CA LEU A 69 0.85 4.77 -6.58
C LEU A 69 1.23 5.75 -7.68
N ALA A 70 1.86 5.27 -8.75
CA ALA A 70 2.29 6.12 -9.85
C ALA A 70 1.10 6.79 -10.52
N ASN A 71 0.04 6.04 -10.82
CA ASN A 71 -1.19 6.61 -11.40
C ASN A 71 -1.78 7.72 -10.54
N PHE A 72 -1.98 7.50 -9.24
CA PHE A 72 -2.56 8.53 -8.38
C PHE A 72 -1.66 9.76 -8.27
N LYS A 73 -0.34 9.59 -8.24
CA LYS A 73 0.61 10.71 -8.21
C LYS A 73 0.63 11.48 -9.53
N LEU A 74 0.55 10.80 -10.66
CA LEU A 74 0.46 11.40 -12.00
C LEU A 74 -0.87 12.14 -12.21
N ILE A 75 -1.98 11.58 -11.70
CA ILE A 75 -3.28 12.28 -11.64
C ILE A 75 -3.13 13.56 -10.84
N LEU A 76 -2.59 13.50 -9.61
CA LEU A 76 -2.38 14.69 -8.78
C LEU A 76 -1.47 15.72 -9.45
N PHE A 77 -0.37 15.27 -10.07
CA PHE A 77 0.57 16.09 -10.83
C PHE A 77 -0.11 16.82 -12.00
N SER A 78 -1.11 16.19 -12.62
CA SER A 78 -1.90 16.81 -13.68
C SER A 78 -2.65 18.07 -13.23
N PHE A 79 -2.89 18.22 -11.91
CA PHE A 79 -3.59 19.34 -11.28
C PHE A 79 -2.70 20.15 -10.31
N ASP A 80 -1.38 20.15 -10.52
CA ASP A 80 -0.36 20.79 -9.66
C ASP A 80 -0.47 20.41 -8.17
N LYS A 81 -0.75 19.14 -7.89
CA LYS A 81 -0.86 18.61 -6.53
C LYS A 81 0.03 17.39 -6.34
N GLY A 82 0.16 17.00 -5.07
CA GLY A 82 0.79 15.74 -4.69
C GLY A 82 2.32 15.83 -4.64
N PRO A 83 2.99 14.67 -4.50
CA PRO A 83 4.41 14.62 -4.17
C PRO A 83 5.35 14.91 -5.34
N LEU A 84 4.82 15.08 -6.56
CA LEU A 84 5.60 15.43 -7.75
C LEU A 84 5.66 16.94 -7.99
N ILE A 85 5.10 17.74 -7.07
CA ILE A 85 5.11 19.21 -7.11
C ILE A 85 5.79 19.73 -5.83
N PRO A 86 6.81 20.61 -5.94
CA PRO A 86 7.44 21.07 -7.18
C PRO A 86 8.13 19.92 -7.94
N ILE A 87 8.30 20.09 -9.25
CA ILE A 87 8.88 19.06 -10.12
C ILE A 87 10.29 18.72 -9.64
N PRO A 88 10.58 17.44 -9.34
CA PRO A 88 11.93 16.99 -9.04
C PRO A 88 12.99 17.48 -10.03
N SER A 89 14.16 17.85 -9.51
CA SER A 89 15.23 18.53 -10.27
C SER A 89 15.80 17.72 -11.45
N ASN A 90 15.60 16.40 -11.47
CA ASN A 90 16.07 15.53 -12.54
C ASN A 90 15.15 14.32 -12.72
N LEU A 91 15.27 13.67 -13.88
CA LEU A 91 14.45 12.53 -14.27
C LEU A 91 14.57 11.34 -13.29
N PRO A 92 15.75 10.92 -12.79
CA PRO A 92 15.84 9.82 -11.83
C PRO A 92 15.06 10.08 -10.53
N ARG A 93 15.14 11.29 -9.98
CA ARG A 93 14.33 11.67 -8.81
C ARG A 93 12.84 11.64 -9.15
N PHE A 94 12.44 12.21 -10.29
CA PHE A 94 11.05 12.16 -10.73
C PHE A 94 10.54 10.72 -10.86
N PHE A 95 11.34 9.84 -11.46
CA PHE A 95 11.04 8.41 -11.59
C PHE A 95 10.83 7.74 -10.24
N CYS A 96 11.78 7.90 -9.30
CA CYS A 96 11.64 7.30 -7.99
C CYS A 96 10.41 7.83 -7.22
N PHE A 97 10.19 9.15 -7.23
CA PHE A 97 9.04 9.74 -6.54
C PHE A 97 7.71 9.37 -7.20
N ALA A 98 7.67 9.15 -8.51
CA ALA A 98 6.47 8.70 -9.21
C ALA A 98 6.19 7.21 -8.90
N CYS A 99 7.12 6.32 -9.24
CA CYS A 99 6.89 4.87 -9.23
C CYS A 99 6.91 4.24 -7.83
N PHE A 100 7.78 4.71 -6.93
CA PHE A 100 7.99 4.00 -5.66
C PHE A 100 7.17 4.58 -4.51
N PRO A 101 6.78 3.76 -3.52
CA PRO A 101 6.14 4.20 -2.29
C PRO A 101 7.15 4.93 -1.42
N ILE A 102 7.53 6.16 -1.78
CA ILE A 102 8.51 6.94 -1.04
C ILE A 102 8.00 8.35 -0.83
N LYS A 103 8.45 8.95 0.27
CA LYS A 103 8.22 10.34 0.58
C LYS A 103 9.50 10.92 1.17
N ALA A 104 9.94 12.04 0.60
CA ALA A 104 11.13 12.74 1.07
C ALA A 104 10.90 13.19 2.52
N GLN A 105 11.88 12.92 3.36
CA GLN A 105 11.91 13.36 4.73
C GLN A 105 12.44 14.79 4.78
N GLN A 106 11.64 15.73 5.28
CA GLN A 106 12.04 17.14 5.38
C GLN A 106 13.11 17.38 6.45
N ASN A 107 13.05 16.62 7.56
CA ASN A 107 14.02 16.71 8.66
C ASN A 107 14.61 15.33 8.97
N PRO A 108 15.83 15.02 8.51
CA PRO A 108 16.49 13.75 8.81
C PRO A 108 16.78 13.68 10.31
N LYS A 109 16.10 12.79 11.02
CA LYS A 109 16.50 12.38 12.36
C LYS A 109 17.51 11.24 12.22
N SER A 110 18.53 11.22 13.07
CA SER A 110 19.52 10.14 13.09
C SER A 110 18.82 8.78 13.16
N GLN A 111 19.20 7.87 12.26
CA GLN A 111 18.66 6.52 12.25
C GLN A 111 19.26 5.74 13.42
N ASN A 112 18.42 5.35 14.39
CA ASN A 112 18.85 4.56 15.54
C ASN A 112 19.22 3.12 15.15
N HIS A 113 20.29 2.58 15.73
CA HIS A 113 20.71 1.17 15.63
C HIS A 113 19.56 0.19 15.91
N LEU A 114 18.64 0.56 16.80
CA LEU A 114 17.41 -0.18 17.13
C LEU A 114 16.54 -0.49 15.91
N SER A 115 16.52 0.38 14.89
CA SER A 115 15.71 0.17 13.68
C SER A 115 16.25 -0.97 12.81
N LYS A 116 17.59 -1.12 12.72
CA LYS A 116 18.25 -2.20 11.98
C LYS A 116 18.01 -3.55 12.64
N LEU A 117 18.11 -3.61 13.98
CA LEU A 117 17.83 -4.83 14.74
C LEU A 117 16.38 -5.29 14.56
N VAL A 118 15.41 -4.37 14.66
CA VAL A 118 13.99 -4.69 14.45
C VAL A 118 13.74 -5.22 13.04
N PHE A 119 14.43 -4.68 12.04
CA PHE A 119 14.34 -5.19 10.67
C PHE A 119 14.92 -6.60 10.54
N ALA A 120 16.10 -6.86 11.11
CA ALA A 120 16.72 -8.19 11.13
C ALA A 120 15.82 -9.24 11.82
N ILE A 121 15.18 -8.87 12.94
CA ILE A 121 14.20 -9.73 13.62
C ILE A 121 13.02 -10.06 12.70
N LYS A 122 12.46 -9.08 11.98
CA LYS A 122 11.38 -9.32 11.01
C LYS A 122 11.78 -10.30 9.92
N VAL A 123 12.98 -10.15 9.35
CA VAL A 123 13.52 -11.07 8.33
C VAL A 123 13.70 -12.47 8.90
N ALA A 124 14.22 -12.59 10.14
CA ALA A 124 14.37 -13.88 10.81
C ALA A 124 13.02 -14.57 11.07
N ILE A 125 12.01 -13.82 11.53
CA ILE A 125 10.64 -14.34 11.72
C ILE A 125 10.05 -14.75 10.37
N PHE A 126 10.29 -13.99 9.30
CA PHE A 126 9.83 -14.34 7.96
C PHE A 126 10.45 -15.64 7.47
N GLY A 127 11.77 -15.83 7.64
CA GLY A 127 12.45 -17.08 7.31
C GLY A 127 11.93 -18.27 8.12
N LEU A 128 11.70 -18.09 9.42
CA LEU A 128 11.07 -19.11 10.26
C LEU A 128 9.67 -19.47 9.77
N LEU A 129 8.88 -18.46 9.40
CA LEU A 129 7.53 -18.66 8.88
C LEU A 129 7.53 -19.45 7.56
N LEU A 130 8.47 -19.14 6.66
CA LEU A 130 8.69 -19.92 5.43
C LEU A 130 9.02 -21.38 5.74
N HIS A 131 9.89 -21.64 6.71
CA HIS A 131 10.19 -22.99 7.15
C HIS A 131 8.95 -23.70 7.73
N LEU A 132 8.14 -23.01 8.53
CA LEU A 132 6.93 -23.58 9.14
C LEU A 132 5.86 -24.00 8.12
N TYR A 133 5.83 -23.42 6.92
CA TYR A 133 4.92 -23.87 5.86
C TYR A 133 5.19 -25.30 5.39
N SER A 134 6.39 -25.85 5.60
CA SER A 134 6.67 -27.27 5.34
C SER A 134 5.83 -28.21 6.20
N TYR A 135 5.40 -27.75 7.39
CA TYR A 135 4.55 -28.50 8.31
C TYR A 135 3.06 -28.14 8.19
N ARG A 136 2.64 -27.41 7.14
CA ARG A 136 1.26 -26.89 6.99
C ARG A 136 0.16 -27.94 7.13
N GLN A 137 0.44 -29.20 6.75
CA GLN A 137 -0.50 -30.31 6.86
C GLN A 137 -0.90 -30.64 8.31
N HIS A 138 -0.03 -30.30 9.28
CA HIS A 138 -0.26 -30.54 10.71
C HIS A 138 -0.87 -29.33 11.43
N LEU A 139 -1.01 -28.18 10.75
CA LEU A 139 -1.52 -26.95 11.35
C LEU A 139 -3.04 -26.89 11.23
N SER A 140 -3.71 -26.40 12.28
CA SER A 140 -5.13 -26.12 12.19
C SER A 140 -5.40 -24.98 11.18
N PRO A 141 -6.58 -24.95 10.53
CA PRO A 141 -6.91 -23.91 9.55
C PRO A 141 -6.81 -22.48 10.12
N THR A 142 -7.11 -22.29 11.40
CA THR A 142 -7.01 -21.00 12.09
C THR A 142 -5.56 -20.57 12.28
N VAL A 143 -4.67 -21.48 12.68
CA VAL A 143 -3.24 -21.19 12.85
C VAL A 143 -2.62 -20.86 11.49
N LEU A 144 -2.97 -21.62 10.45
CA LEU A 144 -2.51 -21.36 9.10
C LEU A 144 -2.98 -19.98 8.59
N LEU A 145 -4.21 -19.59 8.92
CA LEU A 145 -4.71 -18.25 8.61
C LEU A 145 -3.91 -17.15 9.32
N CYS A 146 -3.59 -17.33 10.61
CA CYS A 146 -2.71 -16.41 11.34
C CYS A 146 -1.34 -16.29 10.64
N PHE A 147 -0.77 -17.40 10.19
CA PHE A 147 0.51 -17.42 9.49
C PHE A 147 0.45 -16.63 8.19
N TYR A 148 -0.62 -16.75 7.42
CA TYR A 148 -0.78 -15.95 6.20
C TYR A 148 -0.85 -14.45 6.46
N PHE A 149 -1.58 -14.00 7.49
CA PHE A 149 -1.62 -12.58 7.84
C PHE A 149 -0.24 -12.04 8.29
N VAL A 150 0.49 -12.83 9.09
CA VAL A 150 1.84 -12.48 9.52
C VAL A 150 2.80 -12.46 8.32
N HIS A 151 2.68 -13.42 7.41
CA HIS A 151 3.45 -13.47 6.15
C HIS A 151 3.25 -12.19 5.36
N LEU A 152 2.00 -11.86 5.01
CA LEU A 152 1.66 -10.69 4.20
C LEU A 152 2.16 -9.40 4.85
N TYR A 153 1.99 -9.25 6.17
CA TYR A 153 2.51 -8.08 6.89
C TYR A 153 4.04 -7.98 6.81
N LEU A 154 4.76 -9.07 7.12
CA LEU A 154 6.22 -9.07 7.13
C LEU A 154 6.78 -8.83 5.74
N GLU A 155 6.21 -9.46 4.74
CA GLU A 155 6.66 -9.34 3.37
C GLU A 155 6.50 -7.92 2.82
N ILE A 156 5.32 -7.31 3.02
CA ILE A 156 5.09 -5.91 2.64
C ILE A 156 6.14 -5.03 3.33
N GLU A 157 6.37 -5.20 4.63
CA GLU A 157 7.38 -4.43 5.36
C GLU A 157 8.81 -4.64 4.82
N ILE A 158 9.17 -5.88 4.46
CA ILE A 158 10.50 -6.23 3.94
C ILE A 158 10.71 -5.61 2.56
N ILE A 159 9.79 -5.84 1.62
CA ILE A 159 9.85 -5.31 0.25
C ILE A 159 9.91 -3.78 0.27
N LEU A 160 9.03 -3.14 1.04
CA LEU A 160 8.97 -1.67 1.09
C LEU A 160 10.22 -1.06 1.75
N THR A 161 10.79 -1.75 2.76
CA THR A 161 12.06 -1.31 3.37
C THR A 161 13.23 -1.49 2.40
N PHE A 162 13.26 -2.60 1.66
CA PHE A 162 14.28 -2.84 0.63
C PHE A 162 14.25 -1.76 -0.46
N VAL A 163 13.06 -1.45 -1.01
CA VAL A 163 12.90 -0.37 -2.00
C VAL A 163 13.32 0.99 -1.43
N LYS A 164 12.97 1.28 -0.17
CA LYS A 164 13.41 2.51 0.50
C LYS A 164 14.94 2.58 0.58
N VAL A 165 15.62 1.50 0.94
CA VAL A 165 17.10 1.46 1.03
C VAL A 165 17.73 1.67 -0.35
N LEU A 166 17.22 0.97 -1.38
CA LEU A 166 17.71 1.15 -2.75
C LEU A 166 17.59 2.60 -3.21
N VAL A 167 16.41 3.21 -3.03
CA VAL A 167 16.22 4.61 -3.42
C VAL A 167 17.07 5.57 -2.59
N PHE A 168 17.24 5.30 -1.30
CA PHE A 168 18.13 6.10 -0.44
C PHE A 168 19.56 6.09 -0.97
N ILE A 169 20.08 4.93 -1.36
CA ILE A 169 21.42 4.80 -1.94
C ILE A 169 21.50 5.54 -3.29
N SER A 170 20.48 5.43 -4.13
CA SER A 170 20.48 6.07 -5.46
C SER A 170 20.31 7.59 -5.42
N LEU A 171 19.50 8.13 -4.49
CA LEU A 171 19.15 9.56 -4.47
C LEU A 171 19.83 10.37 -3.36
N GLY A 172 20.37 9.71 -2.34
CA GLY A 172 21.02 10.33 -1.20
C GLY A 172 20.10 11.14 -0.27
N CYS A 173 18.77 11.03 -0.41
CA CYS A 173 17.81 11.80 0.38
C CYS A 173 17.17 10.95 1.48
N GLY A 174 16.99 11.52 2.67
CA GLY A 174 16.22 10.89 3.75
C GLY A 174 14.79 10.58 3.29
N LEU A 175 14.29 9.38 3.63
CA LEU A 175 12.95 8.93 3.26
C LEU A 175 12.14 8.60 4.51
N GLU A 176 10.86 8.97 4.53
CA GLU A 176 9.94 8.62 5.60
C GLU A 176 9.79 7.08 5.75
N PRO A 177 9.48 6.57 6.95
CA PRO A 177 9.12 5.17 7.12
C PRO A 177 7.80 4.85 6.43
N GLN A 178 7.67 3.60 5.99
CA GLN A 178 6.48 3.11 5.27
C GLN A 178 5.34 2.77 6.21
N SER A 179 5.66 2.22 7.38
CA SER A 179 4.72 1.99 8.47
C SER A 179 5.31 2.44 9.80
N ASN A 180 4.44 2.66 10.78
CA ASN A 180 4.82 3.05 12.14
C ASN A 180 4.18 2.12 13.17
N LYS A 181 4.75 0.90 13.29
CA LYS A 181 4.35 -0.12 14.27
C LYS A 181 2.81 -0.30 14.34
N PRO A 182 2.17 -0.79 13.26
CA PRO A 182 0.71 -0.89 13.16
C PRO A 182 0.05 -1.73 14.26
N TYR A 183 0.77 -2.73 14.77
CA TYR A 183 0.35 -3.56 15.90
C TYR A 183 0.22 -2.80 17.24
N LEU A 184 0.64 -1.54 17.32
CA LEU A 184 0.48 -0.68 18.50
C LEU A 184 -0.70 0.31 18.37
N ALA A 185 -1.52 0.21 17.31
CA ALA A 185 -2.66 1.08 17.09
C ALA A 185 -3.68 0.95 18.23
N THR A 186 -4.15 2.08 18.77
CA THR A 186 -5.19 2.10 19.83
C THR A 186 -6.59 2.41 19.27
N SER A 187 -6.71 2.66 17.98
CA SER A 187 -7.98 2.96 17.31
C SER A 187 -7.86 2.75 15.80
N LEU A 188 -8.98 2.61 15.10
CA LEU A 188 -8.97 2.39 13.64
C LEU A 188 -8.43 3.62 12.90
N GLN A 189 -8.75 4.82 13.41
CA GLN A 189 -8.19 6.07 12.90
C GLN A 189 -6.65 6.10 13.03
N ASP A 190 -6.12 5.63 14.16
CA ASP A 190 -4.67 5.57 14.40
C ASP A 190 -4.01 4.51 13.50
N PHE A 191 -4.64 3.35 13.35
CA PHE A 191 -4.19 2.28 12.46
C PHE A 191 -4.06 2.76 11.01
N TRP A 192 -5.17 3.15 10.38
CA TRP A 192 -5.21 3.51 8.96
C TRP A 192 -4.59 4.88 8.64
N GLY A 193 -4.61 5.81 9.59
CA GLY A 193 -4.18 7.19 9.34
C GLY A 193 -2.72 7.46 9.66
N ARG A 194 -2.11 6.71 10.59
CA ARG A 194 -0.82 7.06 11.20
C ARG A 194 0.16 5.91 11.35
N ARG A 195 -0.25 4.66 11.09
CA ARG A 195 0.61 3.50 11.36
C ARG A 195 0.73 2.50 10.21
N TRP A 196 -0.36 2.20 9.52
CA TRP A 196 -0.37 1.26 8.40
C TRP A 196 -0.10 1.98 7.08
N ASN A 197 0.91 1.53 6.34
CA ASN A 197 1.22 1.93 4.95
C ASN A 197 0.99 3.44 4.69
N LEU A 198 1.83 4.28 5.28
CA LEU A 198 1.70 5.75 5.32
C LEU A 198 1.66 6.41 3.94
N MET A 199 2.12 5.72 2.89
CA MET A 199 2.04 6.23 1.51
C MET A 199 0.61 6.26 0.99
N VAL A 200 -0.21 5.28 1.38
CA VAL A 200 -1.63 5.21 0.97
C VAL A 200 -2.43 6.41 1.48
N PRO A 201 -2.48 6.75 2.78
CA PRO A 201 -3.17 7.94 3.24
C PRO A 201 -2.49 9.22 2.75
N ALA A 202 -1.16 9.24 2.53
CA ALA A 202 -0.49 10.41 1.97
C ALA A 202 -0.96 10.74 0.54
N ILE A 203 -1.37 9.73 -0.24
CA ILE A 203 -1.86 9.89 -1.61
C ILE A 203 -3.39 10.08 -1.63
N LEU A 204 -4.14 9.29 -0.87
CA LEU A 204 -5.61 9.38 -0.83
C LEU A 204 -6.11 10.69 -0.21
N ARG A 205 -5.35 11.30 0.71
CA ARG A 205 -5.69 12.61 1.31
C ARG A 205 -5.88 13.70 0.25
N PRO A 206 -4.86 14.03 -0.57
CA PRO A 206 -5.02 15.04 -1.62
C PRO A 206 -5.85 14.56 -2.82
N ALA A 207 -5.85 13.26 -3.13
CA ALA A 207 -6.53 12.74 -4.33
C ALA A 207 -8.05 12.57 -4.15
N VAL A 208 -8.50 12.16 -2.97
CA VAL A 208 -9.90 11.76 -2.74
C VAL A 208 -10.52 12.53 -1.58
N TYR A 209 -9.92 12.45 -0.39
CA TYR A 209 -10.50 13.02 0.83
C TYR A 209 -10.68 14.54 0.74
N ALA A 210 -9.63 15.29 0.38
CA ALA A 210 -9.68 16.76 0.36
C ALA A 210 -10.60 17.32 -0.73
N PRO A 211 -10.64 16.78 -1.97
CA PRO A 211 -11.66 17.15 -2.95
C PRO A 211 -13.08 16.85 -2.46
N MET A 212 -13.32 15.63 -1.95
CA MET A 212 -14.65 15.22 -1.51
C MET A 212 -15.15 16.04 -0.32
N ARG A 213 -14.27 16.33 0.64
CA ARG A 213 -14.58 17.21 1.77
C ARG A 213 -14.98 18.61 1.30
N ARG A 214 -14.23 19.22 0.37
CA ARG A 214 -14.56 20.55 -0.17
C ARG A 214 -15.91 20.59 -0.89
N VAL A 215 -16.26 19.53 -1.63
CA VAL A 215 -17.58 19.40 -2.25
C VAL A 215 -18.68 19.29 -1.19
N SER A 216 -18.42 18.51 -0.14
CA SER A 216 -19.36 18.29 0.96
C SER A 216 -19.57 19.55 1.80
N GLU A 217 -18.53 20.35 2.04
CA GLU A 217 -18.62 21.63 2.78
C GLU A 217 -19.58 22.63 2.12
N ARG A 218 -19.90 22.49 0.82
CA ARG A 218 -20.91 23.32 0.15
C ARG A 218 -22.34 22.96 0.53
N ARG A 219 -22.59 21.73 1.02
CA ARG A 219 -23.93 21.19 1.30
C ARG A 219 -24.18 20.88 2.78
N MET A 220 -23.13 20.78 3.59
CA MET A 220 -23.22 20.42 4.99
C MET A 220 -22.20 21.19 5.81
N SER A 221 -22.43 21.32 7.11
CA SER A 221 -21.50 22.06 7.97
C SER A 221 -20.10 21.43 7.95
N SER A 222 -19.07 22.27 8.10
CA SER A 222 -17.65 21.87 8.05
C SER A 222 -17.34 20.64 8.92
N GLY A 223 -18.10 20.49 10.01
CA GLY A 223 -17.96 19.38 10.92
C GLY A 223 -18.48 18.01 10.43
N TRP A 224 -19.49 17.98 9.56
CA TRP A 224 -20.05 16.75 8.99
C TRP A 224 -19.48 16.44 7.60
N ALA A 225 -18.96 17.47 6.91
CA ALA A 225 -18.30 17.32 5.62
C ALA A 225 -17.07 16.39 5.61
N LEU A 226 -16.52 16.08 6.80
CA LEU A 226 -15.42 15.13 6.94
C LEU A 226 -15.85 13.67 6.67
N PHE A 227 -17.11 13.29 6.94
CA PHE A 227 -17.54 11.90 6.86
C PHE A 227 -17.64 11.41 5.41
N PRO A 228 -18.25 12.16 4.46
CA PRO A 228 -18.22 11.78 3.06
C PRO A 228 -16.80 11.67 2.52
N GLY A 229 -15.88 12.55 2.96
CA GLY A 229 -14.46 12.47 2.59
C GLY A 229 -13.79 11.18 3.07
N ILE A 230 -14.05 10.76 4.31
CA ILE A 230 -13.53 9.49 4.87
C ILE A 230 -14.09 8.32 4.08
N LEU A 231 -15.41 8.24 3.93
CA LEU A 231 -16.06 7.14 3.21
C LEU A 231 -15.57 7.03 1.77
N ALA A 232 -15.46 8.16 1.04
CA ALA A 232 -14.93 8.16 -0.31
C ALA A 232 -13.49 7.65 -0.37
N ALA A 233 -12.63 8.05 0.57
CA ALA A 233 -11.24 7.56 0.61
C ALA A 233 -11.16 6.05 0.84
N PHE A 234 -12.00 5.51 1.73
CA PHE A 234 -12.07 4.07 1.98
C PHE A 234 -12.69 3.29 0.81
N ILE A 235 -13.72 3.81 0.16
CA ILE A 235 -14.31 3.19 -1.03
C ILE A 235 -13.29 3.13 -2.16
N VAL A 236 -12.60 4.25 -2.46
CA VAL A 236 -11.56 4.28 -3.50
C VAL A 236 -10.41 3.33 -3.13
N SER A 237 -10.01 3.29 -1.86
CA SER A 237 -9.03 2.29 -1.39
C SER A 237 -9.52 0.86 -1.65
N GLY A 238 -10.78 0.56 -1.33
CA GLY A 238 -11.39 -0.75 -1.53
C GLY A 238 -11.39 -1.18 -3.00
N LEU A 239 -11.85 -0.30 -3.89
CA LEU A 239 -11.86 -0.56 -5.34
C LEU A 239 -10.45 -0.81 -5.89
N VAL A 240 -9.45 -0.08 -5.41
CA VAL A 240 -8.06 -0.32 -5.82
C VAL A 240 -7.56 -1.67 -5.30
N HIS A 241 -7.88 -2.05 -4.05
CA HIS A 241 -7.50 -3.37 -3.54
C HIS A 241 -8.24 -4.51 -4.25
N GLU A 242 -9.48 -4.30 -4.66
CA GLU A 242 -10.22 -5.23 -5.51
C GLU A 242 -9.48 -5.47 -6.83
N LEU A 243 -8.96 -4.39 -7.43
CA LEU A 243 -8.12 -4.46 -8.63
C LEU A 243 -6.76 -5.15 -8.36
N LEU A 244 -6.14 -4.92 -7.19
CA LEU A 244 -4.94 -5.65 -6.79
C LEU A 244 -5.22 -7.15 -6.61
N PHE A 245 -6.38 -7.50 -6.03
CA PHE A 245 -6.82 -8.89 -5.91
C PHE A 245 -7.07 -9.51 -7.27
N PHE A 246 -7.63 -8.78 -8.23
CA PHE A 246 -7.72 -9.24 -9.61
C PHE A 246 -6.33 -9.55 -10.21
N TYR A 247 -5.33 -8.71 -10.00
CA TYR A 247 -3.96 -9.00 -10.48
C TYR A 247 -3.30 -10.18 -9.77
N LEU A 248 -3.69 -10.41 -8.51
CA LEU A 248 -3.22 -11.51 -7.67
C LEU A 248 -3.85 -12.85 -8.09
N THR A 249 -5.19 -12.92 -8.14
CA THR A 249 -5.95 -14.16 -8.33
C THR A 249 -6.26 -14.47 -9.79
N ARG A 250 -6.27 -13.45 -10.67
CA ARG A 250 -6.80 -13.51 -12.04
C ARG A 250 -8.28 -13.92 -12.10
N GLU A 251 -9.01 -13.79 -11.00
CA GLU A 251 -10.46 -14.01 -10.93
C GLU A 251 -11.24 -12.70 -10.98
N THR A 252 -12.50 -12.78 -11.39
CA THR A 252 -13.41 -11.62 -11.36
C THR A 252 -13.57 -11.08 -9.94
N PRO A 253 -13.48 -9.75 -9.75
CA PRO A 253 -13.83 -9.07 -8.50
C PRO A 253 -15.15 -9.55 -7.88
N THR A 254 -15.16 -9.80 -6.57
CA THR A 254 -16.37 -10.21 -5.82
C THR A 254 -16.98 -9.06 -5.02
N GLY A 255 -16.20 -8.00 -4.76
CA GLY A 255 -16.59 -6.89 -3.90
C GLY A 255 -16.36 -7.13 -2.41
N GLU A 256 -15.94 -8.34 -2.01
CA GLU A 256 -15.67 -8.69 -0.60
C GLU A 256 -14.56 -7.82 -0.01
N VAL A 257 -13.49 -7.58 -0.79
CA VAL A 257 -12.37 -6.72 -0.41
C VAL A 257 -12.82 -5.27 -0.31
N THR A 258 -13.62 -4.80 -1.27
CA THR A 258 -14.20 -3.45 -1.20
C THR A 258 -15.10 -3.28 0.04
N LEU A 259 -15.89 -4.30 0.39
CA LEU A 259 -16.74 -4.31 1.58
C LEU A 259 -15.92 -4.21 2.88
N PHE A 260 -14.75 -4.85 2.95
CA PHE A 260 -13.84 -4.69 4.09
C PHE A 260 -13.45 -3.23 4.29
N PHE A 261 -13.00 -2.55 3.24
CA PHE A 261 -12.62 -1.14 3.37
C PHE A 261 -13.81 -0.25 3.67
N LEU A 262 -14.98 -0.52 3.10
CA LEU A 262 -16.20 0.23 3.40
C LEU A 262 -16.58 0.09 4.89
N LEU A 263 -16.59 -1.13 5.43
CA LEU A 263 -16.83 -1.40 6.85
C LEU A 263 -15.84 -0.62 7.72
N HIS A 264 -14.55 -0.71 7.42
CA HIS A 264 -13.53 0.04 8.15
C HIS A 264 -13.71 1.57 8.04
N GLY A 265 -14.15 2.06 6.89
CA GLY A 265 -14.44 3.48 6.69
C GLY A 265 -15.62 3.95 7.54
N VAL A 266 -16.70 3.16 7.59
CA VAL A 266 -17.86 3.43 8.45
C VAL A 266 -17.47 3.39 9.92
N CYS A 267 -16.73 2.36 10.36
CA CYS A 267 -16.28 2.26 11.75
C CYS A 267 -15.33 3.40 12.14
N THR A 268 -14.41 3.80 11.24
CA THR A 268 -13.50 4.94 11.48
C THR A 268 -14.28 6.26 11.55
N ALA A 269 -15.29 6.44 10.70
CA ALA A 269 -16.19 7.59 10.74
C ALA A 269 -17.01 7.61 12.05
N ALA A 270 -17.60 6.49 12.45
CA ALA A 270 -18.35 6.37 13.70
C ALA A 270 -17.46 6.68 14.92
N GLU A 271 -16.24 6.12 14.96
CA GLU A 271 -15.26 6.39 16.01
C GLU A 271 -14.94 7.88 16.12
N LEU A 272 -14.77 8.57 14.99
CA LEU A 272 -14.53 10.01 14.96
C LEU A 272 -15.76 10.83 15.37
N ALA A 273 -16.96 10.39 15.00
CA ALA A 273 -18.21 11.04 15.42
C ALA A 273 -18.40 10.96 16.95
N VAL A 274 -18.11 9.80 17.54
CA VAL A 274 -18.13 9.61 19.01
C VAL A 274 -17.06 10.47 19.68
N LYS A 275 -15.82 10.48 19.15
CA LYS A 275 -14.75 11.37 19.65
C LYS A 275 -15.14 12.85 19.64
N LYS A 276 -15.95 13.26 18.67
CA LYS A 276 -16.35 14.65 18.46
C LYS A 276 -17.55 15.09 19.28
N LYS A 277 -18.55 14.22 19.47
CA LYS A 277 -19.83 14.60 20.12
C LYS A 277 -19.75 14.64 21.65
N THR A 278 -18.64 14.29 22.27
CA THR A 278 -18.68 13.98 23.70
C THR A 278 -17.43 14.31 24.52
N THR A 279 -17.68 15.02 25.64
CA THR A 279 -16.95 14.95 26.93
C THR A 279 -16.91 13.53 27.54
N VAL A 280 -17.69 12.58 27.00
CA VAL A 280 -17.80 11.16 27.46
C VAL A 280 -16.50 10.36 27.32
N MET A 281 -15.56 10.74 26.43
CA MET A 281 -14.26 10.07 26.36
C MET A 281 -13.32 10.38 27.54
N GLU A 282 -13.60 11.41 28.33
CA GLU A 282 -12.92 11.60 29.62
C GLU A 282 -13.36 10.55 30.66
N ARG A 283 -14.61 10.03 30.55
CA ARG A 283 -15.17 9.03 31.46
C ARG A 283 -14.87 7.57 31.09
N TRP A 284 -14.60 7.28 29.81
CA TRP A 284 -14.41 5.90 29.29
C TRP A 284 -13.03 5.71 28.65
N ARG A 285 -11.96 6.12 29.33
CA ARG A 285 -10.59 5.86 28.87
C ARG A 285 -10.27 4.38 29.03
N LEU A 286 -10.50 3.60 27.98
CA LEU A 286 -10.00 2.22 27.89
C LEU A 286 -8.48 2.22 28.03
N SER A 287 -7.95 1.19 28.68
CA SER A 287 -6.49 1.05 28.78
C SER A 287 -5.89 0.93 27.38
N PRO A 288 -4.65 1.43 27.16
CA PRO A 288 -3.99 1.31 25.87
C PRO A 288 -3.86 -0.15 25.39
N ALA A 289 -3.71 -1.10 26.32
CA ALA A 289 -3.61 -2.52 26.00
C ALA A 289 -4.93 -3.07 25.44
N VAL A 290 -6.05 -2.80 26.11
CA VAL A 290 -7.39 -3.23 25.65
C VAL A 290 -7.73 -2.59 24.31
N SER A 291 -7.45 -1.30 24.16
CA SER A 291 -7.70 -0.58 22.90
C SER A 291 -6.89 -1.15 21.73
N ARG A 292 -5.64 -1.57 21.98
CA ARG A 292 -4.79 -2.25 20.99
C ARG A 292 -5.36 -3.61 20.60
N LEU A 293 -5.71 -4.43 21.58
CA LEU A 293 -6.28 -5.75 21.34
C LEU A 293 -7.57 -5.65 20.52
N LEU A 294 -8.46 -4.73 20.89
CA LEU A 294 -9.70 -4.49 20.15
C LEU A 294 -9.44 -4.00 18.73
N THR A 295 -8.54 -3.05 18.54
CA THR A 295 -8.24 -2.48 17.22
C THR A 295 -7.61 -3.51 16.29
N VAL A 296 -6.53 -4.16 16.74
CA VAL A 296 -5.80 -5.15 15.93
C VAL A 296 -6.64 -6.41 15.74
N GLY A 297 -7.35 -6.85 16.79
CA GLY A 297 -8.30 -7.95 16.72
C GLY A 297 -9.43 -7.69 15.72
N PHE A 298 -10.00 -6.47 15.71
CA PHE A 298 -11.01 -6.09 14.73
C PHE A 298 -10.47 -6.18 13.30
N VAL A 299 -9.28 -5.63 13.02
CA VAL A 299 -8.63 -5.71 11.70
C VAL A 299 -8.38 -7.18 11.30
N PHE A 300 -7.90 -8.00 12.24
CA PHE A 300 -7.62 -9.41 11.97
C PHE A 300 -8.88 -10.21 11.67
N VAL A 301 -9.93 -10.07 12.49
CA VAL A 301 -11.21 -10.78 12.34
C VAL A 301 -11.90 -10.38 11.03
N THR A 302 -11.99 -9.08 10.75
CA THR A 302 -12.61 -8.59 9.51
C THR A 302 -11.79 -8.95 8.28
N GLY A 303 -10.45 -8.94 8.36
CA GLY A 303 -9.59 -9.41 7.28
C GLY A 303 -9.77 -10.91 7.03
N GLY A 304 -9.82 -11.72 8.09
CA GLY A 304 -10.09 -13.16 7.99
C GLY A 304 -11.47 -13.46 7.39
N TRP A 305 -12.45 -12.62 7.68
CA TRP A 305 -13.80 -12.75 7.15
C TRP A 305 -13.89 -12.34 5.67
N LEU A 306 -13.29 -11.23 5.27
CA LEU A 306 -13.57 -10.59 3.97
C LEU A 306 -12.44 -10.71 2.94
N PHE A 307 -11.18 -10.94 3.33
CA PHE A 307 -10.08 -11.16 2.36
C PHE A 307 -9.88 -12.64 2.05
N THR A 308 -10.06 -13.49 3.05
CA THR A 308 -9.67 -14.90 2.97
C THR A 308 -10.53 -15.75 2.04
N PRO A 309 -11.87 -15.56 1.93
CA PRO A 309 -12.70 -16.39 1.05
C PRO A 309 -12.22 -16.40 -0.41
N GLN A 310 -12.01 -15.23 -1.01
CA GLN A 310 -11.51 -15.09 -2.38
C GLN A 310 -10.10 -15.67 -2.57
N LEU A 311 -9.21 -15.46 -1.59
CA LEU A 311 -7.85 -15.99 -1.62
C LEU A 311 -7.81 -17.52 -1.53
N LYS A 312 -8.71 -18.12 -0.75
CA LYS A 312 -8.86 -19.58 -0.65
C LYS A 312 -9.44 -20.17 -1.93
N ARG A 313 -10.49 -19.57 -2.48
CA ARG A 313 -11.18 -20.07 -3.68
C ARG A 313 -10.25 -20.13 -4.90
N SER A 314 -9.41 -19.11 -5.07
CA SER A 314 -8.45 -19.03 -6.18
C SER A 314 -7.21 -19.91 -5.99
N GLY A 315 -6.98 -20.47 -4.80
CA GLY A 315 -5.75 -21.21 -4.47
C GLY A 315 -4.48 -20.35 -4.48
N VAL A 316 -4.60 -19.03 -4.59
CA VAL A 316 -3.45 -18.14 -4.78
C VAL A 316 -2.51 -18.13 -3.58
N MET A 317 -3.03 -18.38 -2.37
CA MET A 317 -2.22 -18.39 -1.14
C MET A 317 -1.13 -19.46 -1.18
N GLU A 318 -1.40 -20.60 -1.81
CA GLU A 318 -0.40 -21.65 -1.98
C GLU A 318 0.68 -21.21 -2.97
N ARG A 319 0.28 -20.72 -4.15
CA ARG A 319 1.21 -20.21 -5.16
C ARG A 319 2.10 -19.10 -4.60
N PHE A 320 1.50 -18.19 -3.84
CA PHE A 320 2.20 -17.11 -3.14
C PHE A 320 3.25 -17.66 -2.18
N THR A 321 2.92 -18.63 -1.33
CA THR A 321 3.95 -19.22 -0.45
C THR A 321 5.06 -19.95 -1.19
N ILE A 322 4.72 -20.68 -2.26
CA ILE A 322 5.69 -21.45 -3.06
C ILE A 322 6.66 -20.50 -3.76
N GLU A 323 6.15 -19.47 -4.43
CA GLU A 323 7.00 -18.46 -5.08
C GLU A 323 7.96 -17.78 -4.09
N ALA A 324 7.49 -17.47 -2.87
CA ALA A 324 8.34 -16.86 -1.84
C ALA A 324 9.49 -17.78 -1.42
N VAL A 325 9.23 -19.08 -1.25
CA VAL A 325 10.27 -20.08 -0.94
C VAL A 325 11.27 -20.20 -2.08
N LEU A 326 10.81 -20.31 -3.33
CA LEU A 326 11.67 -20.42 -4.51
C LEU A 326 12.60 -19.22 -4.68
N ILE A 327 12.13 -18.01 -4.39
CA ILE A 327 12.96 -16.79 -4.43
C ILE A 327 14.08 -16.86 -3.38
N VAL A 328 13.75 -17.29 -2.16
CA VAL A 328 14.74 -17.40 -1.08
C VAL A 328 15.79 -18.47 -1.40
N GLU A 329 15.37 -19.62 -1.95
CA GLU A 329 16.27 -20.67 -2.40
C GLU A 329 17.20 -20.20 -3.51
N PHE A 330 16.66 -19.52 -4.53
CA PHE A 330 17.46 -18.94 -5.62
C PHE A 330 18.50 -17.94 -5.12
N VAL A 331 18.13 -17.06 -4.18
CA VAL A 331 19.06 -16.10 -3.59
C VAL A 331 20.14 -16.82 -2.77
N LYS A 332 19.78 -17.87 -2.04
CA LYS A 332 20.73 -18.69 -1.27
C LYS A 332 21.74 -19.36 -2.21
N GLU A 333 21.29 -19.98 -3.29
CA GLU A 333 22.17 -20.60 -4.28
C GLU A 333 23.15 -19.59 -4.89
N LYS A 334 22.70 -18.37 -5.21
CA LYS A 334 23.58 -17.36 -5.83
C LYS A 334 24.52 -16.63 -4.89
N LEU A 335 24.25 -16.60 -3.58
CA LEU A 335 25.09 -15.92 -2.59
C LEU A 335 26.09 -16.86 -1.91
N PHE A 336 25.81 -18.16 -1.86
CA PHE A 336 26.62 -19.15 -1.16
C PHE A 336 27.29 -20.17 -2.09
N THR A 337 27.24 -19.93 -3.40
CA THR A 337 28.05 -20.61 -4.43
C THR A 337 28.92 -19.58 -5.11
#